data_AF-G9XAU5-F1
#
_entry.id   AF-G9XAU5-F1
#
_cell.length_a   1.000
_cell.length_b   1.000
_cell.length_c   1.000
_cell.angle_alpha   90.00
_cell.angle_beta   90.00
_cell.angle_gamma   90.00
#
_symmetry.space_group_name_H-M   'P 1'
#
loop_
_entity.id
_entity.type
_entity.pdbx_description
1 polymer ?
#
loop_
_entity_poly.entity_id
_entity_poly.type
_entity_poly.pdbx_seq_one_letter_code
_entity_poly.pdbx_strand_id
1 'polypeptide(L)'
;MKDYQSLVDITLNKLKLSIEFLEITKDLKNKANEEIFEDVDAKLDERQEIIQIIQLLDSEFLTLFEKLKQEEDFEKNIVNYPKLSDYITHIKDNFRQAYEIDQLILPILEIELENVKKNIKKSRNEAIVSEKYAQESIKKMTGASFGIFIDEMK
;
A
#
# COMPACT_ATOMS: atom_id res chain seq x y z
N MET A 1 -24.68 13.20 29.00
CA MET A 1 -25.35 12.25 28.06
C MET A 1 -24.88 12.43 26.62
N LYS A 2 -25.02 13.62 26.01
CA LYS A 2 -24.59 13.86 24.61
C LYS A 2 -23.10 13.54 24.37
N ASP A 3 -22.23 13.93 25.29
CA ASP A 3 -20.77 13.71 25.18
C ASP A 3 -20.38 12.21 25.24
N TYR A 4 -21.08 11.39 26.04
CA TYR A 4 -20.85 9.93 26.06
C TYR A 4 -21.33 9.25 24.78
N GLN A 5 -22.46 9.69 24.23
CA GLN A 5 -22.92 9.21 22.92
C GLN A 5 -21.93 9.60 21.82
N SER A 6 -21.36 10.81 21.88
CA SER A 6 -20.30 11.22 20.95
C SER A 6 -19.07 10.30 21.01
N LEU A 7 -18.66 9.82 22.19
CA LEU A 7 -17.59 8.80 22.27
C LEU A 7 -17.97 7.52 21.52
N VAL A 8 -19.21 7.05 21.67
CA VAL A 8 -19.72 5.86 20.95
C VAL A 8 -19.68 6.09 19.44
N ASP A 9 -20.13 7.26 18.99
CA ASP A 9 -20.23 7.60 17.58
C ASP A 9 -18.84 7.72 16.93
N ILE A 10 -17.88 8.37 17.60
CA ILE A 10 -16.47 8.42 17.18
C ILE A 10 -15.92 6.99 17.05
N THR A 11 -16.15 6.15 18.07
CA THR A 11 -15.67 4.77 18.08
C THR A 11 -16.33 3.92 16.98
N LEU A 12 -17.61 4.14 16.68
CA LEU A 12 -18.31 3.50 15.57
C LEU A 12 -17.71 3.88 14.21
N ASN A 13 -17.35 5.15 14.01
CA ASN A 13 -16.71 5.59 12.78
C ASN A 13 -15.33 4.93 12.62
N LYS A 14 -14.54 4.85 13.70
CA LYS A 14 -13.28 4.09 13.71
C LYS A 14 -13.50 2.61 13.39
N LEU A 15 -14.56 2.00 13.90
CA LEU A 15 -14.90 0.61 13.59
C LEU A 15 -15.14 0.42 12.10
N LYS A 16 -15.97 1.25 11.47
CA LYS A 16 -16.24 1.19 10.03
C LYS A 16 -14.94 1.29 9.21
N LEU A 17 -14.09 2.27 9.54
CA LEU A 17 -12.81 2.46 8.87
C LEU A 17 -11.85 1.27 9.07
N SER A 18 -11.83 0.66 10.27
CA SER A 18 -11.02 -0.55 10.50
C SER A 18 -11.50 -1.78 9.72
N ILE A 19 -12.81 -1.87 9.47
CA ILE A 19 -13.38 -2.94 8.63
C ILE A 19 -12.94 -2.71 7.18
N GLU A 20 -13.09 -1.49 6.67
CA GLU A 20 -12.68 -1.11 5.32
C GLU A 20 -11.17 -1.34 5.11
N PHE A 21 -10.34 -0.94 6.07
CA PHE A 21 -8.90 -1.22 6.06
C PHE A 21 -8.60 -2.72 5.92
N LEU A 22 -9.29 -3.57 6.72
CA LEU A 22 -9.13 -5.01 6.66
C LEU A 22 -9.60 -5.60 5.32
N GLU A 23 -10.68 -5.07 4.75
CA GLU A 23 -11.18 -5.50 3.44
C GLU A 23 -10.17 -5.20 2.33
N ILE A 24 -9.58 -4.01 2.33
CA ILE A 24 -8.50 -3.65 1.39
C ILE A 24 -7.29 -4.58 1.58
N THR A 25 -6.89 -4.85 2.82
CA THR A 25 -5.78 -5.77 3.10
C THR A 25 -6.08 -7.20 2.61
N LYS A 26 -7.32 -7.67 2.71
CA LYS A 26 -7.74 -8.98 2.16
C LYS A 26 -7.71 -9.00 0.63
N ASP A 27 -8.14 -7.90 -0.02
CA ASP A 27 -8.05 -7.75 -1.47
C ASP A 27 -6.59 -7.81 -1.94
N LEU A 28 -5.70 -7.06 -1.29
CA LEU A 28 -4.26 -7.08 -1.55
C LEU A 28 -3.66 -8.49 -1.43
N LYS A 29 -4.09 -9.27 -0.42
CA LYS A 29 -3.67 -10.66 -0.28
C LYS A 29 -4.11 -11.53 -1.45
N ASN A 30 -5.36 -11.41 -1.88
CA ASN A 30 -5.86 -12.20 -3.00
C ASN A 30 -5.09 -11.86 -4.29
N LYS A 31 -4.92 -10.57 -4.56
CA LYS A 31 -4.12 -10.06 -5.68
C LYS A 31 -2.68 -10.55 -5.65
N ALA A 32 -2.01 -10.46 -4.50
CA ALA A 32 -0.64 -10.95 -4.35
C ALA A 32 -0.52 -12.47 -4.58
N ASN A 33 -1.49 -13.26 -4.14
CA ASN A 33 -1.51 -14.71 -4.40
C ASN A 33 -1.75 -15.04 -5.88
N GLU A 34 -2.46 -14.18 -6.60
CA GLU A 34 -2.73 -14.30 -8.03
C GLU A 34 -1.63 -13.65 -8.88
N GLU A 35 -0.57 -13.12 -8.26
CA GLU A 35 0.52 -12.36 -8.90
C GLU A 35 0.00 -11.14 -9.70
N ILE A 36 -1.14 -10.58 -9.28
CA ILE A 36 -1.74 -9.37 -9.85
C ILE A 36 -1.27 -8.19 -9.00
N PHE A 37 -0.35 -7.38 -9.56
CA PHE A 37 0.23 -6.24 -8.86
C PHE A 37 -0.25 -4.90 -9.43
N GLU A 38 -1.14 -4.93 -10.42
CA GLU A 38 -1.83 -3.72 -10.86
C GLU A 38 -2.65 -3.12 -9.71
N ASP A 39 -2.56 -1.79 -9.57
CA ASP A 39 -3.27 -1.00 -8.56
C ASP A 39 -2.89 -1.24 -7.09
N VAL A 40 -1.80 -1.99 -6.81
CA VAL A 40 -1.30 -2.14 -5.43
C VAL A 40 -0.99 -0.79 -4.80
N ASP A 41 -0.33 0.12 -5.53
CA ASP A 41 -0.01 1.47 -5.05
C ASP A 41 -1.27 2.25 -4.66
N ALA A 42 -2.31 2.24 -5.51
CA ALA A 42 -3.58 2.91 -5.22
C ALA A 42 -4.26 2.34 -3.97
N LYS A 43 -4.20 1.02 -3.77
CA LYS A 43 -4.74 0.37 -2.56
C LYS A 43 -3.93 0.67 -1.30
N LEU A 44 -2.62 0.89 -1.43
CA LEU A 44 -1.79 1.36 -0.31
C LEU A 44 -2.09 2.82 0.03
N ASP A 45 -2.35 3.66 -0.96
CA ASP A 45 -2.78 5.05 -0.76
C ASP A 45 -4.13 5.11 -0.02
N GLU A 46 -5.13 4.32 -0.45
CA GLU A 46 -6.43 4.18 0.25
C GLU A 46 -6.24 3.80 1.72
N ARG A 47 -5.36 2.82 2.01
CA ARG A 47 -5.04 2.42 3.40
C ARG A 47 -4.40 3.55 4.20
N GLN A 48 -3.52 4.33 3.57
CA GLN A 48 -2.84 5.45 4.22
C GLN A 48 -3.82 6.58 4.57
N GLU A 49 -4.78 6.89 3.68
CA GLU A 49 -5.85 7.85 3.94
C GLU A 49 -6.71 7.42 5.14
N ILE A 50 -7.09 6.14 5.19
CA ILE A 50 -7.83 5.58 6.33
C ILE A 50 -7.06 5.75 7.65
N ILE A 51 -5.75 5.46 7.66
CA ILE A 51 -4.91 5.63 8.85
C ILE A 51 -4.91 7.08 9.32
N GLN A 52 -4.77 8.04 8.40
CA GLN A 52 -4.78 9.46 8.74
C GLN A 52 -6.12 9.89 9.37
N ILE A 53 -7.24 9.42 8.81
CA ILE A 53 -8.57 9.71 9.36
C ILE A 53 -8.72 9.10 10.76
N ILE A 54 -8.26 7.86 10.97
CA ILE A 54 -8.33 7.21 12.28
C ILE A 54 -7.49 7.95 13.32
N GLN A 55 -6.30 8.47 12.97
CA GLN A 55 -5.46 9.26 13.87
C GLN A 55 -6.12 10.56 14.31
N LEU A 56 -6.88 11.21 13.43
CA LEU A 56 -7.69 12.39 13.78
C LEU A 56 -8.79 11.99 14.77
N LEU A 57 -9.53 10.91 14.48
CA LEU A 57 -10.57 10.40 15.37
C LEU A 57 -10.01 9.93 16.73
N ASP A 58 -8.80 9.38 16.77
CA ASP A 58 -8.10 9.05 18.02
C ASP A 58 -7.86 10.29 18.87
N SER A 59 -7.41 11.37 18.25
CA SER A 59 -7.16 12.65 18.93
C SER A 59 -8.45 13.25 19.50
N GLU A 60 -9.53 13.22 18.72
CA GLU A 60 -10.87 13.65 19.15
C GLU A 60 -11.41 12.78 20.30
N PHE A 61 -11.28 11.44 20.16
CA PHE A 61 -11.68 10.49 21.18
C PHE A 61 -10.94 10.74 22.50
N LEU A 62 -9.61 10.86 22.47
CA LEU A 62 -8.80 11.06 23.68
C LEU A 62 -9.15 12.38 24.38
N THR A 63 -9.32 13.45 23.62
CA THR A 63 -9.70 14.76 24.16
C THR A 63 -11.05 14.69 24.88
N LEU A 64 -12.04 14.05 24.26
CA LEU A 64 -13.37 13.91 24.84
C LEU A 64 -13.38 12.95 26.03
N PHE A 65 -12.64 11.86 25.95
CA PHE A 65 -12.52 10.88 27.02
C PHE A 65 -11.87 11.48 28.27
N GLU A 66 -10.75 12.19 28.12
CA GLU A 66 -10.08 12.83 29.25
C GLU A 66 -10.94 13.93 29.88
N LYS A 67 -11.73 14.67 29.09
CA LYS A 67 -12.73 15.60 29.62
C LYS A 67 -13.78 14.88 30.49
N LEU A 68 -14.38 13.83 29.95
CA LEU A 68 -15.43 13.06 30.64
C LEU A 68 -14.91 12.36 31.91
N LYS A 69 -13.66 11.91 31.90
CA LYS A 69 -13.01 11.24 33.03
C LYS A 69 -12.86 12.13 34.27
N GLN A 70 -12.93 13.46 34.12
CA GLN A 70 -12.91 14.40 35.24
C GLN A 70 -14.28 14.57 35.92
N GLU A 71 -15.36 14.01 35.36
CA GLU A 71 -16.70 14.08 35.96
C GLU A 71 -16.82 13.11 37.14
N GLU A 72 -17.42 13.56 38.26
CA GLU A 72 -17.56 12.75 39.49
C GLU A 72 -18.32 11.43 39.26
N ASP A 73 -19.31 11.43 38.37
CA ASP A 73 -20.14 10.25 38.06
C ASP A 73 -19.61 9.42 36.86
N PHE A 74 -18.37 9.65 36.42
CA PHE A 74 -17.84 9.05 35.19
C PHE A 74 -18.00 7.53 35.12
N GLU A 75 -17.53 6.82 36.15
CA GLU A 75 -17.55 5.35 36.18
C GLU A 75 -18.98 4.80 36.10
N LYS A 76 -19.93 5.45 36.77
CA LYS A 76 -21.35 5.08 36.75
C LYS A 76 -21.99 5.36 35.38
N ASN A 77 -21.54 6.40 34.70
CA ASN A 77 -22.13 6.81 33.42
C ASN A 77 -21.59 5.99 32.25
N ILE A 78 -20.28 5.69 32.21
CA ILE A 78 -19.65 5.04 31.06
C ILE A 78 -20.09 3.59 30.87
N VAL A 79 -20.42 2.87 31.95
CA VAL A 79 -20.93 1.50 31.88
C VAL A 79 -22.28 1.37 31.17
N ASN A 80 -23.03 2.47 31.03
CA ASN A 80 -24.29 2.48 30.28
C ASN A 80 -24.09 2.48 28.74
N TYR A 81 -22.83 2.47 28.28
CA TYR A 81 -22.47 2.50 26.86
C TYR A 81 -21.60 1.28 26.48
N PRO A 82 -22.12 0.04 26.61
CA PRO A 82 -21.34 -1.19 26.41
C PRO A 82 -20.74 -1.33 25.01
N LYS A 83 -21.41 -0.73 24.00
CA LYS A 83 -20.94 -0.68 22.61
C LYS A 83 -19.53 -0.11 22.46
N LEU A 84 -19.09 0.77 23.35
CA LEU A 84 -17.71 1.28 23.34
C LEU A 84 -16.70 0.13 23.43
N SER A 85 -16.89 -0.76 24.40
CA SER A 85 -16.00 -1.91 24.61
C SER A 85 -16.05 -2.87 23.44
N ASP A 86 -17.25 -3.16 22.93
CA ASP A 86 -17.44 -4.06 21.78
C ASP A 86 -16.72 -3.51 20.55
N TYR A 87 -16.95 -2.24 20.22
CA TYR A 87 -16.33 -1.60 19.06
C TYR A 87 -14.80 -1.54 19.19
N ILE A 88 -14.26 -1.19 20.35
CA ILE A 88 -12.80 -1.19 20.59
C ILE A 88 -12.22 -2.59 20.39
N THR A 89 -12.91 -3.63 20.85
CA THR A 89 -12.47 -5.02 20.71
C THR A 89 -12.42 -5.42 19.23
N HIS A 90 -13.46 -5.11 18.46
CA HIS A 90 -13.49 -5.39 17.02
C HIS A 90 -12.46 -4.59 16.23
N ILE A 91 -12.25 -3.31 16.55
CA ILE A 91 -11.20 -2.48 15.93
C ILE A 91 -9.83 -3.13 16.11
N LYS A 92 -9.50 -3.54 17.34
CA LYS A 92 -8.22 -4.20 17.64
C LYS A 92 -8.06 -5.51 16.86
N ASP A 93 -9.12 -6.30 16.79
CA ASP A 93 -9.08 -7.56 16.06
C ASP A 93 -8.91 -7.36 14.55
N ASN A 94 -9.59 -6.37 13.96
CA ASN A 94 -9.44 -6.03 12.55
C ASN A 94 -8.00 -5.64 12.19
N PHE A 95 -7.37 -4.76 12.99
CA PHE A 95 -5.98 -4.37 12.78
C PHE A 95 -4.99 -5.50 13.01
N ARG A 96 -5.24 -6.37 14.00
CA ARG A 96 -4.45 -7.58 14.23
C ARG A 96 -4.49 -8.50 13.00
N GLN A 97 -5.68 -8.79 12.49
CA GLN A 97 -5.85 -9.61 11.29
C GLN A 97 -5.19 -8.97 10.06
N ALA A 98 -5.32 -7.65 9.89
CA ALA A 98 -4.67 -6.95 8.79
C ALA A 98 -3.14 -7.05 8.88
N TYR A 99 -2.58 -6.87 10.07
CA TYR A 99 -1.14 -7.04 10.31
C TYR A 99 -0.67 -8.47 10.00
N GLU A 100 -1.41 -9.49 10.44
CA GLU A 100 -1.11 -10.89 10.15
C GLU A 100 -1.11 -11.17 8.64
N ILE A 101 -2.02 -10.55 7.89
CA ILE A 101 -2.06 -10.64 6.43
C ILE A 101 -0.86 -9.91 5.80
N ASP A 102 -0.53 -8.71 6.26
CA ASP A 102 0.61 -7.94 5.75
C ASP A 102 1.93 -8.73 5.86
N GLN A 103 2.11 -9.44 6.97
CA GLN A 103 3.27 -10.33 7.17
C GLN A 103 3.34 -11.50 6.17
N LEU A 104 2.19 -11.95 5.65
CA LEU A 104 2.13 -13.02 4.65
C LEU A 104 2.41 -12.50 3.23
N ILE A 105 1.96 -11.29 2.90
CA ILE A 105 2.10 -10.73 1.54
C ILE A 105 3.44 -10.06 1.31
N LEU A 106 4.09 -9.52 2.36
CA LEU A 106 5.34 -8.77 2.23
C LEU A 106 6.45 -9.58 1.51
N PRO A 107 6.69 -10.86 1.84
CA PRO A 107 7.69 -11.65 1.11
C PRO A 107 7.37 -11.84 -0.37
N ILE A 108 6.09 -11.93 -0.74
CA ILE A 108 5.66 -12.07 -2.14
C ILE A 108 6.00 -10.78 -2.91
N LEU A 109 5.70 -9.62 -2.31
CA LEU A 109 6.01 -8.31 -2.89
C LEU A 109 7.52 -8.08 -3.02
N GLU A 110 8.32 -8.52 -2.04
CA GLU A 110 9.78 -8.44 -2.09
C GLU A 110 10.36 -9.27 -3.23
N ILE A 111 9.85 -10.49 -3.44
CA ILE A 111 10.26 -11.36 -4.56
C ILE A 111 9.93 -10.69 -5.89
N GLU A 112 8.73 -10.14 -6.04
CA GLU A 112 8.33 -9.48 -7.28
C GLU A 112 9.19 -8.25 -7.57
N LEU A 113 9.49 -7.44 -6.55
CA LEU A 113 10.39 -6.30 -6.70
C LEU A 113 11.77 -6.73 -7.25
N GLU A 114 12.32 -7.84 -6.76
CA GLU A 114 13.59 -8.37 -7.27
C GLU A 114 13.47 -8.92 -8.70
N ASN A 115 12.35 -9.55 -9.05
CA ASN A 115 12.07 -9.99 -10.42
C ASN A 115 12.01 -8.81 -11.40
N VAL A 116 11.30 -7.74 -11.04
CA VAL A 116 11.21 -6.50 -11.84
C VAL A 116 12.59 -5.89 -12.03
N LYS A 117 13.40 -5.75 -10.97
CA LYS A 117 14.77 -5.23 -11.06
C LYS A 117 15.64 -6.06 -12.03
N LYS A 118 15.54 -7.39 -11.95
CA LYS A 118 16.27 -8.31 -12.84
C LYS A 118 15.82 -8.16 -14.29
N ASN A 119 14.52 -8.03 -14.53
CA ASN A 119 13.94 -7.85 -15.87
C ASN A 119 14.36 -6.51 -16.49
N ILE A 120 14.35 -5.41 -15.71
CA ILE A 120 14.87 -4.10 -16.15
C ILE A 120 16.34 -4.20 -16.54
N LYS A 121 17.17 -4.86 -15.72
CA LYS A 121 18.60 -5.05 -16.02
C LYS A 121 18.81 -5.86 -17.30
N LYS A 122 18.02 -6.91 -17.51
CA LYS A 122 18.06 -7.73 -18.73
C LYS A 122 17.66 -6.92 -19.96
N SER A 123 16.52 -6.21 -19.91
CA SER A 123 16.04 -5.36 -21.01
C SER A 123 17.04 -4.28 -21.39
N ARG A 124 17.67 -3.63 -20.40
CA ARG A 124 18.74 -2.64 -20.63
C ARG A 124 19.93 -3.25 -21.37
N ASN A 125 20.36 -4.45 -20.99
CA ASN A 125 21.47 -5.14 -21.67
C ASN A 125 21.11 -5.52 -23.10
N GLU A 126 19.88 -6.01 -23.33
CA GLU A 126 19.38 -6.34 -24.68
C GLU A 126 19.33 -5.10 -25.58
N ALA A 127 18.90 -3.95 -25.05
CA ALA A 127 18.91 -2.68 -25.77
C ALA A 127 20.33 -2.25 -26.18
N ILE A 128 21.31 -2.32 -25.26
CA ILE A 128 22.72 -2.00 -25.54
C ILE A 128 23.29 -2.94 -26.62
N VAL A 129 22.99 -4.23 -26.54
CA VAL A 129 23.45 -5.22 -27.52
C VAL A 129 22.82 -4.94 -28.89
N SER A 130 21.51 -4.67 -28.94
CA SER A 130 20.79 -4.32 -30.18
C SER A 130 21.36 -3.05 -30.82
N GLU A 131 21.62 -2.01 -30.02
CA GLU A 131 22.22 -0.76 -30.49
C GLU A 131 23.62 -0.98 -31.06
N LYS A 132 24.45 -1.80 -30.39
CA LYS A 132 25.78 -2.16 -30.89
C LYS A 132 25.70 -2.89 -32.23
N TYR A 133 24.79 -3.87 -32.37
CA TYR A 133 24.59 -4.56 -33.65
C TYR A 133 24.10 -3.62 -34.76
N ALA A 134 23.20 -2.69 -34.45
CA ALA A 134 22.73 -1.69 -35.39
C ALA A 134 23.89 -0.77 -35.86
N GLN A 135 24.72 -0.29 -34.94
CA GLN A 135 25.90 0.52 -35.25
C GLN A 135 26.93 -0.26 -36.08
N GLU A 136 27.22 -1.52 -35.75
CA GLU A 136 28.11 -2.38 -36.52
C GLU A 136 27.58 -2.64 -37.93
N SER A 137 26.27 -2.85 -38.08
CA SER A 137 25.62 -3.03 -39.38
C SER A 137 25.75 -1.78 -40.25
N ILE A 138 25.46 -0.60 -39.70
CA ILE A 138 25.65 0.69 -40.40
C ILE A 138 27.11 0.85 -40.82
N LYS A 139 28.07 0.58 -39.93
CA LYS A 139 29.50 0.68 -40.21
C LYS A 139 29.96 -0.27 -41.32
N LYS A 140 29.42 -1.49 -41.38
CA LYS A 140 29.70 -2.45 -42.47
C LYS A 140 29.10 -1.97 -43.79
N MET A 141 27.85 -1.48 -43.78
CA MET A 141 27.21 -0.96 -44.99
C MET A 141 27.98 0.24 -45.53
N THR A 142 28.35 1.22 -44.71
CA THR A 142 29.13 2.38 -45.18
C THR A 142 30.55 1.98 -45.59
N GLY A 143 31.25 1.15 -44.83
CA GLY A 143 32.59 0.69 -45.19
C GLY A 143 32.65 -0.11 -46.50
N ALA A 144 31.68 -1.00 -46.74
CA ALA A 144 31.59 -1.77 -47.98
C ALA A 144 31.12 -0.90 -49.17
N SER A 145 30.22 0.05 -48.96
CA SER A 145 29.73 0.95 -50.01
C SER A 145 30.79 1.94 -50.48
N PHE A 146 31.63 2.46 -49.58
CA PHE A 146 32.70 3.40 -49.92
C PHE A 146 34.02 2.73 -50.31
N GLY A 147 34.25 1.47 -49.92
CA GLY A 147 35.45 0.71 -50.31
C GLY A 147 35.49 0.39 -51.81
N ILE A 148 34.34 0.11 -52.44
CA ILE A 148 34.25 -0.18 -53.88
C ILE A 148 34.60 1.05 -54.72
N PHE A 149 34.22 2.26 -54.29
CA PHE A 149 34.59 3.51 -54.99
C PHE A 149 36.07 3.87 -54.90
N ILE A 150 36.81 3.37 -53.90
CA ILE A 150 38.22 3.72 -53.71
C ILE A 150 39.15 2.76 -54.46
N ASP A 151 38.77 1.49 -54.63
CA ASP A 151 39.56 0.54 -55.43
C ASP A 151 39.36 0.70 -56.94
N GLU A 152 38.25 1.28 -57.41
CA GLU A 152 38.05 1.61 -58.83
C GLU A 152 38.77 2.89 -59.29
N MET A 153 39.42 3.64 -58.38
CA MET A 153 40.19 4.85 -58.68
C MET A 153 41.73 4.63 -58.64
N LYS A 154 42.21 3.39 -58.72
CA LYS A 154 43.64 3.06 -58.91
C LYS A 154 43.88 2.38 -60.26
#